data_AF-A0A1H6F1X7-F1
#
_entry.id   AF-A0A1H6F1X7-F1
#
_cell.length_a   1.000
_cell.length_b   1.000
_cell.length_c   1.000
_cell.angle_alpha   90.00
_cell.angle_beta   90.00
_cell.angle_gamma   90.00
#
_symmetry.space_group_name_H-M   'P 1'
#
loop_
_entity.id
_entity.type
_entity.pdbx_description
1 polymer ?
#
loop_
_entity_poly.entity_id
_entity_poly.type
_entity_poly.pdbx_seq_one_letter_code
_entity_poly.pdbx_strand_id
1 'polypeptide(L)'
;MTQDLDTLLTALYVKIDDELKGPRWTGRPPVLTDSELVCVAVAQSLLGFTSEAHWLRYARKHLTGLFPYLPQQSGYNKRLRAA
;
A
#
# COMPACT_ATOMS: atom_id res chain seq x y z
N MET A 1 -18.71 -1.94 -11.31
CA MET A 1 -18.78 -2.16 -9.85
C MET A 1 -17.39 -2.04 -9.23
N THR A 2 -16.69 -0.94 -9.51
CA THR A 2 -15.32 -0.65 -9.00
C THR A 2 -15.31 0.53 -8.03
N GLN A 3 -16.35 1.36 -8.06
CA GLN A 3 -16.48 2.56 -7.22
C GLN A 3 -16.50 2.24 -5.72
N ASP A 4 -17.14 1.16 -5.30
CA ASP A 4 -17.18 0.78 -3.88
C ASP A 4 -15.81 0.33 -3.35
N LEU A 5 -15.02 -0.34 -4.19
CA LEU A 5 -13.67 -0.76 -3.83
C LEU A 5 -12.72 0.44 -3.79
N ASP A 6 -12.78 1.32 -4.78
CA ASP A 6 -11.96 2.54 -4.81
C ASP A 6 -12.29 3.46 -3.62
N THR A 7 -13.57 3.57 -3.27
CA THR A 7 -14.04 4.33 -2.09
C THR A 7 -13.55 3.69 -0.79
N LEU A 8 -13.66 2.37 -0.67
CA LEU A 8 -13.19 1.63 0.51
C LEU A 8 -11.66 1.75 0.69
N LEU A 9 -10.90 1.61 -0.40
CA LEU A 9 -9.45 1.74 -0.37
C LEU A 9 -9.01 3.17 -0.06
N THR A 10 -9.73 4.18 -0.56
CA THR A 10 -9.47 5.58 -0.24
C THR A 10 -9.76 5.87 1.24
N ALA A 11 -10.88 5.40 1.77
CA ALA A 11 -11.21 5.57 3.20
C ALA A 11 -10.21 4.85 4.11
N LEU A 12 -9.76 3.65 3.72
CA LEU A 12 -8.72 2.90 4.42
C LEU A 12 -7.40 3.65 4.40
N TYR A 13 -7.00 4.20 3.25
CA TYR A 13 -5.78 4.98 3.11
C TYR A 13 -5.78 6.18 4.06
N VAL A 14 -6.84 6.99 4.05
CA VAL A 14 -6.97 8.16 4.94
C VAL A 14 -6.91 7.73 6.40
N LYS A 15 -7.59 6.64 6.77
CA LYS A 15 -7.59 6.15 8.15
C LYS A 15 -6.21 5.66 8.59
N ILE A 16 -5.49 4.93 7.73
CA ILE A 16 -4.13 4.45 8.03
C ILE A 16 -3.16 5.64 8.11
N ASP A 17 -3.25 6.62 7.21
CA ASP A 17 -2.37 7.79 7.21
C ASP A 17 -2.59 8.68 8.45
N ASP A 18 -3.85 8.86 8.88
CA ASP A 18 -4.18 9.61 10.10
C ASP A 18 -3.68 8.92 11.39
N GLU A 19 -3.67 7.59 11.41
CA GLU A 19 -3.22 6.78 12.56
C GLU A 19 -1.71 6.58 12.57
N LEU A 20 -1.09 6.33 11.40
CA LEU A 20 0.36 6.38 11.20
C LEU A 20 0.80 7.84 11.02
N LYS A 21 0.66 8.65 12.06
CA LYS A 21 1.45 9.89 12.18
C LYS A 21 2.91 9.51 12.39
N GLY A 22 3.58 9.17 11.29
CA GLY A 22 5.00 8.85 11.25
C GLY A 22 5.86 10.05 11.65
N PRO A 23 7.12 9.81 12.07
CA PRO A 23 8.04 10.86 12.45
C PRO A 23 8.14 11.91 11.32
N ARG A 24 8.07 13.20 11.69
CA ARG A 24 8.32 14.30 10.76
C ARG A 24 9.72 14.15 10.17
N TRP A 25 9.79 13.67 8.93
CA TRP A 25 11.05 13.46 8.22
C TRP A 25 11.77 14.80 8.02
N THR A 26 12.95 14.95 8.63
CA THR A 26 13.87 16.06 8.35
C THR A 26 14.75 15.69 7.15
N GLY A 27 14.16 15.58 5.96
CA GLY A 27 14.88 15.14 4.76
C GLY A 27 13.99 14.85 3.55
N ARG A 28 14.57 14.26 2.49
CA ARG A 28 13.82 13.85 1.29
C ARG A 28 12.86 12.73 1.67
N PRO A 29 11.53 12.87 1.47
CA PRO A 29 10.58 11.84 1.83
C PRO A 29 10.96 10.52 1.14
N PRO A 30 10.85 9.37 1.82
CA PRO A 30 11.00 8.09 1.16
C PRO A 30 9.97 7.98 0.03
N VAL A 31 10.37 7.40 -1.10
CA VAL A 31 9.50 7.19 -2.27
C VAL A 31 8.30 6.28 -1.96
N LEU A 32 8.38 5.55 -0.85
CA LEU A 32 7.31 4.76 -0.27
C LEU A 32 7.36 4.91 1.24
N THR A 33 6.30 5.44 1.83
CA THR A 33 6.12 5.57 3.29
C THR A 33 5.68 4.25 3.91
N ASP A 34 5.90 4.09 5.23
CA ASP A 34 5.44 2.91 5.95
C ASP A 34 3.90 2.80 5.94
N SER A 35 3.19 3.93 5.94
CA SER A 35 1.73 4.01 5.76
C SER A 35 1.28 3.42 4.43
N GLU A 36 1.97 3.73 3.33
CA GLU A 36 1.66 3.17 2.01
C GLU A 36 1.91 1.65 1.97
N LEU A 37 2.97 1.16 2.63
CA LEU A 37 3.23 -0.27 2.77
C LEU A 37 2.12 -0.99 3.54
N VAL A 38 1.72 -0.43 4.67
CA VAL A 38 0.63 -0.99 5.49
C VAL A 38 -0.67 -0.98 4.70
N CYS A 39 -0.99 0.10 3.99
CA CYS A 39 -2.21 0.17 3.17
C CYS A 39 -2.22 -0.89 2.06
N VAL A 40 -1.10 -1.12 1.38
CA VAL A 40 -0.95 -2.16 0.35
C VAL A 40 -1.05 -3.56 0.96
N ALA A 41 -0.49 -3.79 2.15
CA ALA A 41 -0.58 -5.07 2.85
C ALA A 41 -2.01 -5.37 3.34
N VAL A 42 -2.70 -4.37 3.89
CA VAL A 42 -4.10 -4.53 4.33
C VAL A 42 -5.01 -4.77 3.12
N ALA A 43 -4.80 -4.07 2.01
CA ALA A 43 -5.55 -4.30 0.79
C ALA A 43 -5.31 -5.72 0.23
N GLN A 44 -4.09 -6.26 0.33
CA GLN A 44 -3.79 -7.65 -0.01
C GLN A 44 -4.65 -8.62 0.82
N SER A 45 -4.71 -8.43 2.14
CA SER A 45 -5.49 -9.26 3.06
C SER A 45 -7.00 -9.14 2.82
N LEU A 46 -7.51 -7.93 2.61
CA LEU A 46 -8.93 -7.67 2.35
C LEU A 46 -9.41 -8.32 1.04
N LEU A 47 -8.55 -8.31 0.01
CA LEU A 47 -8.85 -8.91 -1.29
C LEU A 47 -8.53 -10.42 -1.34
N GLY A 48 -8.02 -11.00 -0.24
CA GLY A 48 -7.77 -12.44 -0.12
C GLY A 48 -6.59 -12.95 -0.95
N PHE A 49 -5.64 -12.09 -1.34
CA PHE A 49 -4.49 -12.52 -2.12
C PHE A 49 -3.43 -13.20 -1.22
N THR A 50 -3.20 -14.48 -1.45
CA THR A 50 -2.15 -15.26 -0.75
C THR A 50 -0.78 -15.16 -1.42
N SER A 51 -0.74 -14.80 -2.69
CA SER A 51 0.49 -14.64 -3.47
C SER A 51 0.85 -13.17 -3.65
N GLU A 52 1.97 -12.75 -3.06
CA GLU A 52 2.51 -11.38 -3.16
C GLU A 52 2.80 -10.99 -4.62
N ALA A 53 3.25 -11.94 -5.45
CA ALA A 53 3.52 -11.70 -6.86
C ALA A 53 2.23 -11.45 -7.66
N HIS A 54 1.17 -12.21 -7.35
CA HIS A 54 -0.13 -12.02 -7.98
C HIS A 54 -0.78 -10.71 -7.51
N TRP A 55 -0.69 -10.44 -6.21
CA TRP A 55 -1.12 -9.19 -5.60
C TRP A 55 -0.47 -7.97 -6.24
N LEU A 56 0.86 -7.93 -6.32
CA LEU A 56 1.58 -6.78 -6.88
C LEU A 56 1.27 -6.57 -8.37
N ARG A 57 0.95 -7.64 -9.10
CA ARG A 57 0.51 -7.52 -10.51
C ARG A 57 -0.88 -6.87 -10.59
N TYR A 58 -1.80 -7.28 -9.72
CA TYR A 58 -3.13 -6.68 -9.59
C TYR A 58 -3.04 -5.22 -9.14
N ALA A 59 -2.28 -4.94 -8.08
CA ALA A 59 -2.07 -3.61 -7.53
C ALA A 59 -1.48 -2.65 -8.57
N ARG A 60 -0.51 -3.10 -9.39
CA ARG A 60 0.02 -2.25 -10.47
C ARG A 60 -1.02 -1.89 -11.54
N LYS A 61 -1.99 -2.76 -11.78
CA LYS A 61 -3.03 -2.54 -12.80
C LYS A 61 -4.20 -1.71 -12.28
N HIS A 62 -4.55 -1.86 -11.01
CA HIS A 62 -5.77 -1.29 -10.43
C HIS A 62 -5.52 -0.19 -9.40
N LEU A 63 -4.36 -0.16 -8.76
CA LEU A 63 -4.07 0.71 -7.62
C LEU A 63 -2.95 1.74 -7.90
N THR A 64 -2.41 1.77 -9.12
CA THR A 64 -1.42 2.78 -9.54
C THR A 64 -1.96 4.20 -9.52
N GLY A 65 -3.28 4.39 -9.58
CA GLY A 65 -3.91 5.70 -9.39
C GLY A 65 -4.00 6.15 -7.93
N LEU A 66 -3.94 5.20 -6.97
CA LEU A 66 -4.05 5.47 -5.54
C LEU A 66 -2.68 5.55 -4.85
N PHE A 67 -1.69 4.83 -5.36
CA PHE A 67 -0.33 4.84 -4.82
C PHE A 67 0.66 5.45 -5.83
N PRO A 68 1.39 6.52 -5.47
CA PRO A 68 2.36 7.16 -6.36
C PRO A 68 3.53 6.24 -6.71
N TYR A 69 3.83 5.25 -5.85
CA TYR A 69 4.86 4.26 -6.10
C TYR A 69 4.46 2.88 -5.57
N LEU A 70 4.68 1.83 -6.36
CA LEU A 70 4.54 0.44 -5.94
C LEU A 70 5.89 -0.27 -6.05
N PRO A 71 6.44 -0.78 -4.93
CA PRO A 71 7.76 -1.42 -4.94
C PRO A 71 7.77 -2.68 -5.82
N GLN A 72 8.94 -3.02 -6.34
CA GLN A 72 9.16 -4.33 -6.96
C GLN A 72 8.96 -5.45 -5.95
N GLN A 73 8.63 -6.67 -6.41
CA GLN A 73 8.35 -7.81 -5.54
C GLN A 73 9.42 -8.03 -4.48
N SER A 74 10.69 -7.95 -4.85
CA SER A 74 11.81 -8.09 -3.91
C SER A 74 11.83 -6.99 -2.84
N GLY A 75 11.50 -5.75 -3.20
CA GLY A 75 11.43 -4.62 -2.28
C GLY A 75 10.22 -4.68 -1.35
N TYR A 76 9.07 -5.10 -1.86
CA TYR A 76 7.86 -5.35 -1.05
C TYR A 76 8.14 -6.44 -0.02
N ASN A 77 8.61 -7.62 -0.45
CA ASN A 77 8.83 -8.76 0.42
C ASN A 77 9.91 -8.49 1.49
N LYS A 78 10.98 -7.75 1.14
CA LYS A 78 12.00 -7.36 2.12
C LYS A 78 11.43 -6.45 3.20
N ARG A 79 10.60 -5.48 2.83
CA ARG A 79 10.01 -4.53 3.79
C ARG A 79 8.92 -5.17 4.63
N LEU A 80 8.09 -6.02 4.02
CA LEU A 80 7.02 -6.73 4.72
C LEU A 80 7.57 -7.74 5.75
N ARG A 81 8.76 -8.28 5.53
CA ARG A 81 9.46 -9.15 6.49
C ARG A 81 10.31 -8.40 7.52
N ALA A 82 10.56 -7.11 7.32
CA ALA A 82 11.36 -6.29 8.22
C ALA A 82 10.52 -5.46 9.19
N ALA A 83 9.24 -5.28 8.88
CA ALA A 83 8.20 -4.74 9.77
C ALA A 83 7.77 -5.80 10.79
#